data_AF-A0A452G1Z8-F1
#
_entry.id   AF-A0A452G1Z8-F1
#
_cell.length_a   1.000
_cell.length_b   1.000
_cell.length_c   1.000
_cell.angle_alpha   90.00
_cell.angle_beta   90.00
_cell.angle_gamma   90.00
#
_symmetry.space_group_name_H-M   'P 1'
#
loop_
_entity.id
_entity.type
_entity.pdbx_description
1 polymer ?
#
loop_
_entity_poly.entity_id
_entity_poly.type
_entity_poly.pdbx_seq_one_letter_code
_entity_poly.pdbx_strand_id
1 'polypeptide(L)'
;MTAKQTEPVTIISLRELNLATPEPRPRESKTFTVEEAVETIGFGRFHIALFLIMGSTGVAEAMEIMLIAVVSPVIRCEWQLENWQVALVTTMVFFGYMVFSILFGLLADRYGRWKILFISFLWGAYFSLLTSFSPSYIWFVFLRTMVGCGVSGHSQGLIIKTEFLPTKYRGYMLPLSQVFWLAGSLLIIGLASVVVPTIGWRWLIRIASIPGIILIMAFKFIPESARFNVSTGNTQAALATLERIAKMNRSVMPEGKLVEPILEKRGRFADLLDAKYLRTTLQIWVIWLGISFAYYGVILASAELLERDLVCGSRSESEVAVTVGVLEESQSPCYCHMFAPSDYRTMIISTIGEIALNPLNILGINFLGRRLSLSITMGCTALFFLLLNICTSSAGLIGFLFMLRALVAANFNTIYIYTAEVYPTTMRALGLGTSGSLCRIGAMVAPFISQVLMSASFLGALCLFSSVCVVCAISAFTLPIETKGRALQQIK
;
A
#
# COMPACT_ATOMS: atom_id res chain seq x y z
N MET A 1 -26.86 82.93 31.78
CA MET A 1 -26.37 81.80 30.95
C MET A 1 -25.12 81.27 31.63
N THR A 2 -25.21 80.06 32.15
CA THR A 2 -24.35 79.47 33.19
C THR A 2 -23.05 78.91 32.63
N ALA A 3 -21.93 79.32 33.24
CA ALA A 3 -20.59 78.79 32.98
C ALA A 3 -20.44 77.39 33.60
N LYS A 4 -19.91 76.45 32.82
CA LYS A 4 -19.68 75.06 33.24
C LYS A 4 -18.23 74.94 33.76
N GLN A 5 -18.06 74.79 35.07
CA GLN A 5 -16.78 74.52 35.71
C GLN A 5 -16.27 73.12 35.33
N THR A 6 -15.04 73.05 34.85
CA THR A 6 -14.26 71.81 34.73
C THR A 6 -13.43 71.62 35.99
N GLU A 7 -13.76 70.60 36.78
CA GLU A 7 -12.95 70.18 37.94
C GLU A 7 -11.69 69.41 37.50
N PRO A 8 -10.56 69.58 38.19
CA PRO A 8 -9.34 68.82 37.92
C PRO A 8 -9.45 67.41 38.51
N VAL A 9 -9.44 66.39 37.63
CA VAL A 9 -9.37 64.99 38.03
C VAL A 9 -7.97 64.71 38.62
N THR A 10 -7.90 64.52 39.94
CA THR A 10 -6.67 64.19 40.66
C THR A 10 -6.22 62.76 40.37
N ILE A 11 -4.90 62.56 40.23
CA ILE A 11 -4.22 61.28 39.94
C ILE A 11 -4.62 60.14 40.90
N ILE A 12 -5.14 60.48 42.09
CA ILE A 12 -5.60 59.53 43.11
C ILE A 12 -6.89 58.81 42.66
N SER A 13 -7.79 59.47 41.94
CA SER A 13 -9.04 58.87 41.40
C SER A 13 -8.76 57.82 40.31
N LEU A 14 -7.72 58.01 39.50
CA LEU A 14 -7.29 57.04 38.49
C LEU A 14 -6.63 55.78 39.11
N ARG A 15 -6.15 55.88 40.36
CA ARG A 15 -5.54 54.74 41.06
C ARG A 15 -6.59 53.83 41.71
N GLU A 16 -7.73 54.38 42.14
CA GLU A 16 -8.84 53.58 42.68
C GLU A 16 -9.62 52.83 41.58
N LEU A 17 -9.66 53.36 40.35
CA LEU A 17 -10.19 52.63 39.18
C LEU A 17 -9.33 51.43 38.74
N ASN A 18 -8.07 51.35 39.20
CA ASN A 18 -7.14 50.25 38.90
C ASN A 18 -7.03 49.21 40.03
N LEU A 19 -7.83 49.33 41.09
CA LEU A 19 -7.91 48.38 42.20
C LEU A 19 -9.20 47.56 42.19
N ALA A 20 -9.88 47.47 41.05
CA ALA A 20 -10.70 46.32 40.79
C ALA A 20 -9.78 45.09 40.83
N THR A 21 -9.88 44.31 41.90
CA THR A 21 -9.45 42.90 41.91
C THR A 21 -9.80 42.32 40.55
N PRO A 22 -8.84 41.71 39.82
CA PRO A 22 -9.19 41.07 38.57
C PRO A 22 -10.32 40.11 38.91
N GLU A 23 -11.50 40.32 38.33
CA GLU A 23 -12.53 39.31 38.33
C GLU A 23 -11.81 38.00 37.98
N PRO A 24 -12.01 36.91 38.74
CA PRO A 24 -11.42 35.65 38.35
C PRO A 24 -11.90 35.39 36.93
N ARG A 25 -11.00 35.54 35.95
CA ARG A 25 -11.26 35.13 34.57
C ARG A 25 -11.93 33.77 34.70
N PRO A 26 -13.15 33.57 34.17
CA PRO A 26 -13.85 32.30 34.33
C PRO A 26 -12.82 31.24 33.98
N ARG A 27 -12.46 30.37 34.93
CA ARG A 27 -11.39 29.37 34.76
C ARG A 27 -11.64 28.76 33.39
N GLU A 28 -10.79 29.09 32.41
CA GLU A 28 -10.98 28.61 31.05
C GLU A 28 -11.11 27.10 31.19
N SER A 29 -12.27 26.57 30.82
CA SER A 29 -12.50 25.14 30.96
C SER A 29 -11.40 24.47 30.15
N LYS A 30 -10.53 23.70 30.82
CA LYS A 30 -9.44 22.99 30.13
C LYS A 30 -10.06 22.26 28.94
N THR A 31 -9.48 22.42 27.76
CA THR A 31 -9.89 21.69 26.55
C THR A 31 -8.75 20.82 26.11
N PHE A 32 -9.07 19.71 25.45
CA PHE A 32 -8.07 18.85 24.85
C PHE A 32 -8.55 18.36 23.48
N THR A 33 -7.61 18.04 22.61
CA THR A 33 -7.88 17.48 21.27
C THR A 33 -7.80 15.95 21.27
N VAL A 34 -8.32 15.30 20.22
CA VAL A 34 -8.18 13.84 20.05
C VAL A 34 -6.70 13.42 20.02
N GLU A 35 -5.84 14.24 19.41
CA GLU A 35 -4.40 13.97 19.35
C GLU A 35 -3.75 14.03 20.72
N GLU A 36 -4.04 15.06 21.52
CA GLU A 36 -3.55 15.17 22.90
C GLU A 36 -4.04 14.02 23.78
N ALA A 37 -5.28 13.56 23.59
CA ALA A 37 -5.81 12.40 24.30
C ALA A 37 -5.04 11.12 23.94
N VAL A 38 -4.80 10.87 22.66
CA VAL A 38 -4.04 9.69 22.21
C VAL A 38 -2.59 9.73 22.72
N GLU A 39 -1.94 10.90 22.70
CA GLU A 39 -0.59 11.08 23.25
C GLU A 39 -0.55 10.86 24.77
N THR A 40 -1.53 11.39 25.51
CA THR A 40 -1.62 11.24 26.98
C THR A 40 -1.89 9.79 27.38
N ILE A 41 -2.78 9.10 26.67
CA ILE A 41 -3.07 7.69 26.90
C ILE A 41 -1.82 6.83 26.64
N GLY A 42 -1.03 7.19 25.63
CA GLY A 42 0.22 6.53 25.29
C GLY A 42 0.05 5.15 24.65
N PHE A 43 1.18 4.54 24.26
CA PHE A 43 1.21 3.22 23.65
C PHE A 43 0.98 2.12 24.70
N GLY A 44 0.16 1.12 24.37
CA GLY A 44 -0.22 0.09 25.34
C GLY A 44 -0.87 -1.13 24.69
N ARG A 45 -1.58 -1.94 25.49
CA ARG A 45 -2.16 -3.22 25.06
C ARG A 45 -3.15 -3.07 23.91
N PHE A 46 -3.97 -2.02 23.92
CA PHE A 46 -4.90 -1.74 22.82
C PHE A 46 -4.14 -1.52 21.51
N HIS A 47 -3.04 -0.75 21.53
CA HIS A 47 -2.25 -0.44 20.34
C HIS A 47 -1.55 -1.68 19.77
N ILE A 48 -1.08 -2.59 20.63
CA ILE A 48 -0.51 -3.87 20.19
C ILE A 48 -1.59 -4.74 19.53
N ALA A 49 -2.76 -4.88 20.17
CA ALA A 49 -3.87 -5.64 19.60
C ALA A 49 -4.36 -5.04 18.27
N LEU A 50 -4.50 -3.71 18.19
CA LEU A 50 -4.83 -3.00 16.98
C LEU A 50 -3.78 -3.24 15.89
N PHE A 51 -2.50 -3.17 16.23
CA PHE A 51 -1.39 -3.41 15.31
C PHE A 51 -1.42 -4.83 14.74
N LEU A 52 -1.71 -5.85 15.56
CA LEU A 52 -1.80 -7.24 15.11
C LEU A 52 -3.04 -7.47 14.24
N ILE A 53 -4.22 -7.01 14.66
CA ILE A 53 -5.47 -7.24 13.92
C ILE A 53 -5.49 -6.43 12.62
N MET A 54 -5.16 -5.13 12.67
CA MET A 54 -5.10 -4.29 11.47
C MET A 54 -3.88 -4.63 10.61
N GLY A 55 -2.76 -5.06 11.19
CA GLY A 55 -1.62 -5.59 10.43
C GLY A 55 -2.00 -6.83 9.63
N SER A 56 -2.78 -7.74 10.23
CA SER A 56 -3.27 -8.95 9.57
C SER A 56 -4.17 -8.66 8.35
N THR A 57 -4.80 -7.48 8.26
CA THR A 57 -5.50 -7.07 7.03
C THR A 57 -4.56 -6.97 5.84
N GLY A 58 -3.31 -6.57 6.07
CA GLY A 58 -2.25 -6.55 5.06
C GLY A 58 -1.81 -7.94 4.63
N VAL A 59 -1.90 -8.95 5.52
CA VAL A 59 -1.67 -10.36 5.15
C VAL A 59 -2.74 -10.80 4.14
N ALA A 60 -4.02 -10.56 4.45
CA ALA A 60 -5.13 -10.92 3.56
C ALA A 60 -5.09 -10.16 2.23
N GLU A 61 -4.75 -8.87 2.24
CA GLU A 61 -4.54 -8.08 1.02
C GLU A 61 -3.41 -8.66 0.15
N ALA A 62 -2.25 -8.94 0.75
CA ALA A 62 -1.11 -9.51 0.04
C ALA A 62 -1.43 -10.89 -0.55
N MET A 63 -2.12 -11.75 0.21
CA MET A 63 -2.53 -13.06 -0.29
C MET A 63 -3.40 -12.94 -1.55
N GLU A 64 -4.45 -12.10 -1.55
CA GLU A 64 -5.34 -11.96 -2.69
C GLU A 64 -4.65 -11.37 -3.93
N ILE A 65 -3.75 -10.40 -3.74
CA ILE A 65 -3.01 -9.77 -4.84
C ILE A 65 -1.96 -10.73 -5.42
N MET A 66 -1.23 -11.46 -4.57
CA MET A 66 -0.16 -12.37 -4.99
C MET A 66 -0.67 -13.72 -5.51
N LEU A 67 -1.90 -14.10 -5.15
CA LEU A 67 -2.56 -15.33 -5.60
C LEU A 67 -2.55 -15.48 -7.13
N ILE A 68 -2.71 -14.38 -7.89
CA ILE A 68 -2.72 -14.43 -9.36
C ILE A 68 -1.37 -14.88 -9.91
N ALA A 69 -0.26 -14.43 -9.33
CA ALA A 69 1.08 -14.82 -9.80
C ALA A 69 1.30 -16.34 -9.70
N VAL A 70 0.69 -17.00 -8.71
CA VAL A 70 0.84 -18.45 -8.49
C VAL A 70 -0.23 -19.27 -9.20
N VAL A 71 -1.42 -18.70 -9.41
CA VAL A 71 -2.54 -19.39 -10.10
C VAL A 71 -2.45 -19.25 -11.62
N SER A 72 -1.78 -18.21 -12.14
CA SER A 72 -1.71 -17.91 -13.59
C SER A 72 -1.27 -19.09 -14.47
N PRO A 73 -0.19 -19.84 -14.15
CA PRO A 73 0.23 -20.98 -14.98
C PRO A 73 -0.82 -22.10 -15.00
N VAL A 74 -1.46 -22.35 -13.85
CA VAL A 74 -2.43 -23.43 -13.68
C VAL A 74 -3.69 -23.17 -14.50
N ILE A 75 -4.20 -21.94 -14.47
CA ILE A 75 -5.40 -21.55 -15.25
C ILE A 75 -5.10 -21.48 -16.75
N ARG A 76 -3.86 -21.14 -17.13
CA ARG A 76 -3.40 -21.18 -18.52
C ARG A 76 -3.51 -22.61 -19.06
N CYS A 77 -3.05 -23.58 -18.30
CA CYS A 77 -3.13 -25.00 -18.64
C CYS A 77 -4.58 -25.54 -18.67
N GLU A 78 -5.40 -25.22 -17.66
CA GLU A 78 -6.78 -25.71 -17.56
C GLU A 78 -7.65 -25.24 -18.74
N TRP A 79 -7.54 -23.97 -19.11
CA TRP A 79 -8.41 -23.35 -20.13
C TRP A 79 -7.70 -23.04 -21.45
N GLN A 80 -6.45 -23.50 -21.62
CA GLN A 80 -5.63 -23.28 -22.81
C GLN A 80 -5.64 -21.80 -23.24
N LEU A 81 -5.28 -20.93 -22.30
CA LEU A 81 -5.39 -19.48 -22.48
C LEU A 81 -4.21 -18.91 -23.27
N GLU A 82 -4.49 -17.88 -24.06
CA GLU A 82 -3.46 -17.04 -24.69
C GLU A 82 -2.83 -16.08 -23.67
N ASN A 83 -1.62 -15.59 -23.96
CA ASN A 83 -0.86 -14.74 -23.04
C ASN A 83 -1.62 -13.45 -22.65
N TRP A 84 -2.35 -12.84 -23.58
CA TRP A 84 -3.14 -11.64 -23.29
C TRP A 84 -4.36 -11.94 -22.41
N GLN A 85 -4.92 -13.15 -22.48
CA GLN A 85 -6.02 -13.58 -21.62
C GLN A 85 -5.54 -13.71 -20.17
N VAL A 86 -4.35 -14.26 -19.94
CA VAL A 86 -3.75 -14.31 -18.60
C VAL A 86 -3.47 -12.90 -18.07
N ALA A 87 -2.90 -12.02 -18.90
CA ALA A 87 -2.64 -10.62 -18.57
C ALA A 87 -3.92 -9.84 -18.25
N LEU A 88 -5.00 -10.12 -18.97
CA LEU A 88 -6.30 -9.48 -18.78
C LEU A 88 -6.88 -9.75 -17.38
N VAL A 89 -6.73 -10.97 -16.84
CA VAL A 89 -7.22 -11.29 -15.48
C VAL A 89 -6.60 -10.34 -14.47
N THR A 90 -5.27 -10.27 -14.46
CA THR A 90 -4.51 -9.45 -13.51
C THR A 90 -4.83 -7.97 -13.65
N THR A 91 -4.92 -7.50 -14.90
CA THR A 91 -5.26 -6.11 -15.22
C THR A 91 -6.65 -5.73 -14.71
N MET A 92 -7.63 -6.62 -14.91
CA MET A 92 -9.01 -6.38 -14.48
C MET A 92 -9.15 -6.36 -12.94
N VAL A 93 -8.35 -7.14 -12.21
CA VAL A 93 -8.28 -7.02 -10.74
C VAL A 93 -7.80 -5.65 -10.29
N PHE A 94 -6.72 -5.14 -10.89
CA PHE A 94 -6.22 -3.80 -10.57
C PHE A 94 -7.17 -2.69 -11.04
N PHE A 95 -7.90 -2.89 -12.13
CA PHE A 95 -8.95 -1.98 -12.58
C PHE A 95 -10.08 -1.88 -11.54
N GLY A 96 -10.60 -3.03 -11.08
CA GLY A 96 -11.58 -3.09 -10.00
C GLY A 96 -11.07 -2.42 -8.72
N TYR A 97 -9.81 -2.68 -8.34
CA TYR A 97 -9.16 -2.04 -7.21
C TYR A 97 -9.16 -0.51 -7.37
N MET A 98 -8.74 0.02 -8.52
CA MET A 98 -8.62 1.46 -8.76
C MET A 98 -9.98 2.17 -8.63
N VAL A 99 -11.01 1.65 -9.30
CA VAL A 99 -12.36 2.26 -9.28
C VAL A 99 -12.94 2.25 -7.86
N PHE A 100 -12.86 1.12 -7.17
CA PHE A 100 -13.42 1.00 -5.83
C PHE A 100 -12.57 1.65 -4.74
N SER A 101 -11.26 1.84 -4.95
CA SER A 101 -10.43 2.59 -4.00
C SER A 101 -10.90 4.04 -3.86
N ILE A 102 -11.33 4.67 -4.96
CA ILE A 102 -11.89 6.03 -4.93
C ILE A 102 -13.26 6.00 -4.25
N LEU A 103 -14.12 5.05 -4.63
CA LEU A 103 -15.46 4.90 -4.08
C LEU A 103 -15.44 4.63 -2.57
N PHE A 104 -14.70 3.63 -2.12
CA PHE A 104 -14.56 3.29 -0.70
C PHE A 104 -13.81 4.37 0.09
N GLY A 105 -12.89 5.11 -0.52
CA GLY A 105 -12.32 6.30 0.11
C GLY A 105 -13.38 7.34 0.45
N LEU A 106 -14.22 7.71 -0.53
CA LEU A 106 -15.32 8.67 -0.33
C LEU A 106 -16.39 8.15 0.64
N LEU A 107 -16.74 6.87 0.56
CA LEU A 107 -17.70 6.25 1.46
C LEU A 107 -17.15 6.14 2.89
N ALA A 108 -15.85 5.89 3.07
CA ALA A 108 -15.22 5.77 4.39
C ALA A 108 -15.23 7.10 5.12
N ASP A 109 -14.98 8.21 4.40
CA ASP A 109 -15.04 9.54 4.98
C ASP A 109 -16.49 9.96 5.32
N ARG A 110 -17.52 9.41 4.65
CA ARG A 110 -18.93 9.72 4.92
C ARG A 110 -19.59 8.84 5.98
N TYR A 111 -19.36 7.53 5.93
CA TYR A 111 -20.09 6.55 6.74
C TYR A 111 -19.27 5.98 7.91
N GLY A 112 -17.95 6.16 7.89
CA GLY A 112 -17.00 5.65 8.88
C GLY A 112 -16.02 4.66 8.26
N ARG A 113 -14.74 4.75 8.67
CA ARG A 113 -13.66 3.94 8.11
C ARG A 113 -13.82 2.46 8.48
N TRP A 114 -14.19 2.19 9.73
CA TRP A 114 -14.35 0.80 10.20
C TRP A 114 -15.49 0.07 9.48
N LYS A 115 -16.62 0.75 9.23
CA LYS A 115 -17.76 0.13 8.52
C LYS A 115 -17.41 -0.23 7.09
N ILE A 116 -16.72 0.66 6.38
CA ILE A 116 -16.31 0.39 5.00
C ILE A 116 -15.26 -0.73 4.95
N LEU A 117 -14.31 -0.76 5.88
CA LEU A 117 -13.35 -1.87 6.00
C LEU A 117 -14.09 -3.20 6.23
N PHE A 118 -15.08 -3.24 7.12
CA PHE A 118 -15.85 -4.45 7.39
C PHE A 118 -16.64 -4.93 6.16
N ILE A 119 -17.32 -4.01 5.46
CA ILE A 119 -18.07 -4.32 4.24
C ILE A 119 -17.13 -4.80 3.13
N SER A 120 -15.96 -4.18 2.97
CA SER A 120 -15.00 -4.54 1.93
C SER A 120 -14.42 -5.94 2.14
N PHE A 121 -14.15 -6.32 3.39
CA PHE A 121 -13.70 -7.68 3.73
C PHE A 121 -14.79 -8.73 3.50
N LEU A 122 -16.04 -8.43 3.85
CA LEU A 122 -17.19 -9.31 3.54
C LEU A 122 -17.34 -9.51 2.02
N TRP A 123 -17.28 -8.41 1.27
CA TRP A 123 -17.34 -8.42 -0.19
C TRP A 123 -16.19 -9.24 -0.79
N GLY A 124 -14.95 -8.94 -0.39
CA GLY A 124 -13.76 -9.64 -0.88
C GLY A 124 -13.80 -11.14 -0.58
N ALA A 125 -14.12 -11.53 0.65
CA ALA A 125 -14.21 -12.94 1.04
C ALA A 125 -15.31 -13.70 0.28
N TYR A 126 -16.48 -13.07 0.08
CA TYR A 126 -17.59 -13.66 -0.69
C TYR A 126 -17.20 -13.93 -2.15
N PHE A 127 -16.67 -12.92 -2.85
CA PHE A 127 -16.28 -13.07 -4.25
C PHE A 127 -15.03 -13.94 -4.44
N SER A 128 -14.10 -13.95 -3.47
CA SER A 128 -12.92 -14.83 -3.52
C SER A 128 -13.36 -16.29 -3.41
N LEU A 129 -14.23 -16.62 -2.45
CA LEU A 129 -14.79 -17.97 -2.34
C LEU A 129 -15.58 -18.37 -3.59
N LEU A 130 -16.40 -17.46 -4.13
CA LEU A 130 -17.20 -17.70 -5.34
C LEU A 130 -16.31 -17.95 -6.57
N THR A 131 -15.13 -17.32 -6.62
CA THR A 131 -14.14 -17.55 -7.69
C THR A 131 -13.69 -19.01 -7.76
N SER A 132 -13.65 -19.74 -6.64
CA SER A 132 -13.31 -21.18 -6.64
C SER A 132 -14.33 -22.06 -7.38
N PHE A 133 -15.54 -21.55 -7.61
CA PHE A 133 -16.62 -22.23 -8.34
C PHE A 133 -16.76 -21.74 -9.78
N SER A 134 -15.84 -20.92 -10.29
CA SER A 134 -15.95 -20.38 -11.65
C SER A 134 -15.97 -21.51 -12.70
N PRO A 135 -17.04 -21.63 -13.52
CA PRO A 135 -17.16 -22.68 -14.52
C PRO A 135 -16.44 -22.34 -15.82
N SER A 136 -16.12 -21.07 -16.06
CA SER A 136 -15.49 -20.59 -17.29
C SER A 136 -14.54 -19.43 -17.00
N TYR A 137 -13.64 -19.17 -17.95
CA TYR A 137 -12.68 -18.06 -17.89
C TYR A 137 -13.36 -16.68 -17.72
N ILE A 138 -14.46 -16.40 -18.43
CA ILE A 138 -15.14 -15.10 -18.33
C ILE A 138 -15.70 -14.88 -16.92
N TRP A 139 -16.33 -15.91 -16.35
CA TRP A 139 -16.79 -15.88 -14.96
C TRP A 139 -15.63 -15.68 -13.99
N PHE A 140 -14.49 -16.33 -14.23
CA PHE A 140 -13.29 -16.15 -13.42
C PHE A 140 -12.78 -14.70 -13.47
N VAL A 141 -12.65 -14.09 -14.65
CA VAL A 141 -12.24 -12.68 -14.80
C VAL A 141 -13.20 -11.74 -14.06
N PHE A 142 -14.51 -11.93 -14.23
CA PHE A 142 -15.53 -11.11 -13.56
C PHE A 142 -15.43 -11.22 -12.04
N LEU A 143 -15.37 -12.43 -11.50
CA LEU A 143 -15.29 -12.67 -10.05
C LEU A 143 -13.99 -12.12 -9.48
N ARG A 144 -12.86 -12.27 -10.19
CA ARG A 144 -11.57 -11.68 -9.82
C ARG A 144 -11.60 -10.16 -9.81
N THR A 145 -12.27 -9.54 -10.78
CA THR A 145 -12.50 -8.09 -10.80
C THR A 145 -13.24 -7.65 -9.53
N MET A 146 -14.29 -8.38 -9.14
CA MET A 146 -15.04 -8.11 -7.92
C MET A 146 -14.23 -8.33 -6.64
N VAL A 147 -13.31 -9.29 -6.62
CA VAL A 147 -12.33 -9.43 -5.53
C VAL A 147 -11.44 -8.18 -5.45
N GLY A 148 -10.91 -7.70 -6.59
CA GLY A 148 -10.13 -6.46 -6.65
C GLY A 148 -10.89 -5.25 -6.10
N CYS A 149 -12.20 -5.16 -6.40
CA CYS A 149 -13.08 -4.15 -5.83
C CYS A 149 -13.11 -4.23 -4.29
N GLY A 150 -13.27 -5.42 -3.71
CA GLY A 150 -13.28 -5.63 -2.25
C GLY A 150 -11.93 -5.33 -1.59
N VAL A 151 -10.84 -5.82 -2.18
CA VAL A 151 -9.47 -5.64 -1.64
C VAL A 151 -9.10 -4.16 -1.53
N SER A 152 -9.63 -3.29 -2.39
CA SER A 152 -9.38 -1.84 -2.32
C SER A 152 -9.73 -1.18 -0.97
N GLY A 153 -10.73 -1.72 -0.26
CA GLY A 153 -11.14 -1.22 1.06
C GLY A 153 -10.17 -1.59 2.20
N HIS A 154 -9.26 -2.55 1.98
CA HIS A 154 -8.26 -2.94 2.99
C HIS A 154 -7.31 -1.79 3.33
N SER A 155 -7.10 -0.87 2.39
CA SER A 155 -6.34 0.38 2.58
C SER A 155 -6.85 1.22 3.77
N GLN A 156 -8.13 1.13 4.13
CA GLN A 156 -8.71 1.82 5.29
C GLN A 156 -8.13 1.30 6.62
N GLY A 157 -7.70 0.03 6.69
CA GLY A 157 -7.06 -0.54 7.87
C GLY A 157 -5.73 0.14 8.21
N LEU A 158 -4.96 0.55 7.20
CA LEU A 158 -3.75 1.34 7.39
C LEU A 158 -4.07 2.71 7.99
N ILE A 159 -5.14 3.35 7.53
CA ILE A 159 -5.55 4.68 7.99
C ILE A 159 -6.04 4.62 9.44
N ILE A 160 -6.92 3.66 9.77
CA ILE A 160 -7.40 3.43 11.14
C ILE A 160 -6.22 3.25 12.10
N LYS A 161 -5.22 2.44 11.71
CA LYS A 161 -4.00 2.26 12.49
C LYS A 161 -3.29 3.59 12.72
N THR A 162 -3.12 4.44 11.70
CA THR A 162 -2.47 5.75 11.89
C THR A 162 -3.23 6.71 12.79
N GLU A 163 -4.57 6.66 12.79
CA GLU A 163 -5.41 7.55 13.58
C GLU A 163 -5.38 7.24 15.08
N PHE A 164 -5.26 5.95 15.43
CA PHE A 164 -5.13 5.51 16.83
C PHE A 164 -3.70 5.54 17.37
N LEU A 165 -2.67 5.50 16.51
CA LEU A 165 -1.28 5.49 17.01
C LEU A 165 -0.81 6.88 17.47
N PRO A 166 -0.10 6.98 18.61
CA PRO A 166 0.61 8.20 19.01
C PRO A 166 1.74 8.55 18.02
N THR A 167 1.97 9.84 17.81
CA THR A 167 2.89 10.40 16.81
C THR A 167 4.31 9.87 16.98
N LYS A 168 4.77 9.72 18.23
CA LYS A 168 6.09 9.16 18.56
C LYS A 168 6.33 7.75 17.99
N TYR A 169 5.29 6.92 17.91
CA TYR A 169 5.41 5.52 17.48
C TYR A 169 5.01 5.29 16.02
N ARG A 170 4.31 6.24 15.38
CA ARG A 170 3.88 6.14 13.97
C ARG A 170 5.06 5.85 13.03
N GLY A 171 6.21 6.51 13.24
CA GLY A 171 7.40 6.37 12.40
C GLY A 171 8.02 4.97 12.36
N TYR A 172 7.88 4.18 13.44
CA TYR A 172 8.42 2.81 13.53
C TYR A 172 7.39 1.75 13.13
N MET A 173 6.13 1.96 13.53
CA MET A 173 5.07 0.96 13.34
C MET A 173 4.60 0.89 11.87
N LEU A 174 4.64 1.99 11.12
CA LEU A 174 4.23 1.98 9.72
C LEU A 174 5.16 1.13 8.84
N PRO A 175 6.51 1.31 8.87
CA PRO A 175 7.42 0.40 8.18
C PRO A 175 7.33 -1.05 8.68
N LEU A 176 7.16 -1.26 9.99
CA LEU A 176 6.98 -2.62 10.55
C LEU A 176 5.77 -3.34 9.96
N SER A 177 4.79 -2.60 9.45
CA SER A 177 3.60 -3.20 8.83
C SER A 177 3.90 -3.93 7.52
N GLN A 178 5.03 -3.64 6.87
CA GLN A 178 5.49 -4.38 5.69
C GLN A 178 5.78 -5.85 6.00
N VAL A 179 6.07 -6.18 7.27
CA VAL A 179 6.25 -7.58 7.70
C VAL A 179 4.98 -8.40 7.45
N PHE A 180 3.81 -7.80 7.65
CA PHE A 180 2.53 -8.48 7.37
C PHE A 180 2.31 -8.70 5.88
N TRP A 181 2.72 -7.75 5.03
CA TRP A 181 2.65 -7.92 3.58
C TRP A 181 3.54 -9.08 3.10
N LEU A 182 4.78 -9.15 3.60
CA LEU A 182 5.67 -10.28 3.31
C LEU A 182 5.05 -11.59 3.81
N ALA A 183 4.52 -11.60 5.04
CA ALA A 183 3.92 -12.81 5.62
C ALA A 183 2.78 -13.34 4.75
N GLY A 184 1.91 -12.46 4.23
CA GLY A 184 0.85 -12.87 3.29
C GLY A 184 1.38 -13.40 1.97
N SER A 185 2.40 -12.75 1.41
CA SER A 185 3.04 -13.18 0.16
C SER A 185 3.71 -14.55 0.28
N LEU A 186 4.45 -14.80 1.37
CA LEU A 186 5.06 -16.10 1.65
C LEU A 186 4.01 -17.18 1.97
N LEU A 187 2.96 -16.82 2.70
CA LEU A 187 1.89 -17.73 3.05
C LEU A 187 1.18 -18.24 1.79
N ILE A 188 0.86 -17.38 0.82
CA ILE A 188 0.18 -17.83 -0.39
C ILE A 188 1.08 -18.68 -1.29
N ILE A 189 2.36 -18.35 -1.43
CA ILE A 189 3.32 -19.15 -2.22
C ILE A 189 3.53 -20.53 -1.56
N GLY A 190 3.68 -20.58 -0.24
CA GLY A 190 3.83 -21.83 0.51
C GLY A 190 2.56 -22.70 0.51
N LEU A 191 1.38 -22.08 0.60
CA LEU A 191 0.12 -22.81 0.41
C LEU A 191 0.00 -23.35 -1.02
N ALA A 192 0.36 -22.56 -2.02
CA ALA A 192 0.32 -22.99 -3.42
C ALA A 192 1.25 -24.18 -3.69
N SER A 193 2.47 -24.20 -3.12
CA SER A 193 3.42 -25.31 -3.33
C SER A 193 2.92 -26.66 -2.83
N VAL A 194 2.01 -26.67 -1.85
CA VAL A 194 1.43 -27.90 -1.29
C VAL A 194 0.07 -28.21 -1.91
N VAL A 195 -0.79 -27.20 -2.06
CA VAL A 195 -2.20 -27.37 -2.43
C VAL A 195 -2.39 -27.54 -3.93
N VAL A 196 -1.65 -26.79 -4.76
CA VAL A 196 -1.83 -26.85 -6.22
C VAL A 196 -1.50 -28.24 -6.77
N PRO A 197 -0.37 -28.89 -6.41
CA PRO A 197 -0.04 -30.21 -6.93
C PRO A 197 -0.93 -31.34 -6.39
N THR A 198 -1.54 -31.17 -5.21
CA THR A 198 -2.28 -32.25 -4.53
C THR A 198 -3.77 -32.22 -4.84
N ILE A 199 -4.41 -31.06 -4.70
CA ILE A 199 -5.88 -30.91 -4.78
C ILE A 199 -6.32 -29.79 -5.73
N GLY A 200 -5.38 -29.07 -6.35
CA GLY A 200 -5.64 -28.09 -7.40
C GLY A 200 -5.93 -26.66 -6.93
N TRP A 201 -5.96 -25.74 -7.89
CA TRP A 201 -6.05 -24.29 -7.64
C TRP A 201 -7.38 -23.85 -7.01
N ARG A 202 -8.48 -24.56 -7.27
CA ARG A 202 -9.80 -24.22 -6.69
C ARG A 202 -9.78 -24.29 -5.17
N TRP A 203 -9.11 -25.29 -4.61
CA TRP A 203 -8.93 -25.42 -3.16
C TRP A 203 -7.94 -24.40 -2.60
N LEU A 204 -6.91 -24.03 -3.36
CA LEU A 204 -6.00 -22.95 -2.96
C LEU A 204 -6.77 -21.64 -2.71
N ILE A 205 -7.69 -21.27 -3.60
CA ILE A 205 -8.52 -20.06 -3.43
C ILE A 205 -9.40 -20.15 -2.17
N ARG A 206 -10.02 -21.30 -1.92
CA ARG A 206 -10.86 -21.52 -0.72
C ARG A 206 -10.06 -21.36 0.56
N ILE A 207 -8.87 -21.97 0.62
CA ILE A 207 -7.98 -21.89 1.78
C ILE A 207 -7.45 -20.45 1.94
N ALA A 208 -7.11 -19.78 0.84
CA ALA A 208 -6.63 -18.40 0.84
C ALA A 208 -7.66 -17.39 1.37
N SER A 209 -8.97 -17.68 1.24
CA SER A 209 -10.05 -16.85 1.79
C SER A 209 -10.20 -16.96 3.32
N ILE A 210 -9.70 -18.03 3.95
CA ILE A 210 -9.92 -18.32 5.38
C ILE A 210 -9.38 -17.22 6.30
N PRO A 211 -8.13 -16.72 6.16
CA PRO A 211 -7.62 -15.63 7.00
C PRO A 211 -8.49 -14.37 6.93
N GLY A 212 -9.02 -14.02 5.75
CA GLY A 212 -9.96 -12.91 5.57
C GLY A 212 -11.25 -13.10 6.37
N ILE A 213 -11.83 -14.31 6.35
CA ILE A 213 -13.05 -14.64 7.11
C ILE A 213 -12.80 -14.59 8.62
N ILE A 214 -11.64 -15.07 9.08
CA ILE A 214 -11.25 -14.98 10.51
C ILE A 214 -11.15 -13.52 10.95
N LEU A 215 -10.60 -12.64 10.11
CA LEU A 215 -10.45 -11.21 10.44
C LEU A 215 -11.79 -10.48 10.55
N ILE A 216 -12.82 -10.87 9.79
CA ILE A 216 -14.17 -10.32 9.91
C ILE A 216 -14.70 -10.51 11.34
N MET A 217 -14.41 -11.65 11.97
CA MET A 217 -14.78 -11.88 13.38
C MET A 217 -13.96 -11.00 14.33
N ALA A 218 -12.68 -10.80 14.04
CA ALA A 218 -11.78 -9.97 14.85
C ALA A 218 -12.12 -8.47 14.79
N PHE A 219 -12.77 -7.98 13.73
CA PHE A 219 -13.15 -6.57 13.60
C PHE A 219 -14.15 -6.09 14.66
N LYS A 220 -14.90 -7.00 15.32
CA LYS A 220 -15.75 -6.67 16.47
C LYS A 220 -14.98 -6.07 17.65
N PHE A 221 -13.68 -6.34 17.75
CA PHE A 221 -12.83 -5.80 18.82
C PHE A 221 -12.37 -4.37 18.57
N ILE A 222 -12.47 -3.88 17.33
CA ILE A 222 -11.95 -2.58 16.92
C ILE A 222 -13.09 -1.55 16.91
N PRO A 223 -12.99 -0.48 17.70
CA PRO A 223 -13.97 0.61 17.65
C PRO A 223 -13.75 1.48 16.40
N GLU A 224 -14.78 2.24 16.03
CA GLU A 224 -14.67 3.30 15.04
C GLU A 224 -13.71 4.41 15.53
N SER A 225 -13.07 5.10 14.60
CA SER A 225 -12.08 6.14 14.92
C SER A 225 -12.68 7.29 15.75
N ALA A 226 -11.98 7.67 16.81
CA ALA A 226 -12.35 8.84 17.62
C ALA A 226 -12.35 10.13 16.78
N ARG A 227 -11.40 10.28 15.85
CA ARG A 227 -11.33 11.43 14.91
C ARG A 227 -12.56 11.49 14.02
N PHE A 228 -13.00 10.34 13.49
CA PHE A 228 -14.22 10.27 12.68
C PHE A 228 -15.45 10.68 13.51
N ASN A 229 -15.60 10.15 14.72
CA ASN A 229 -16.73 10.46 15.60
C ASN A 229 -16.79 11.96 15.97
N VAL A 230 -15.66 12.60 16.25
CA VAL A 230 -15.65 14.06 16.48
C VAL A 230 -16.00 14.83 15.21
N SER A 231 -15.45 14.43 14.05
CA SER A 231 -15.72 15.12 12.78
C SER A 231 -17.18 15.03 12.32
N THR A 232 -17.92 14.01 12.76
CA THR A 232 -19.36 13.84 12.50
C THR A 232 -20.24 14.50 13.57
N GLY A 233 -19.64 15.15 14.57
CA GLY A 233 -20.35 15.80 15.67
C GLY A 233 -20.73 14.87 16.83
N ASN A 234 -20.37 13.58 16.78
CA ASN A 234 -20.64 12.62 17.83
C ASN A 234 -19.50 12.57 18.87
N THR A 235 -19.37 13.65 19.64
CA THR A 235 -18.33 13.81 20.66
C THR A 235 -18.44 12.80 21.81
N GLN A 236 -19.66 12.36 22.15
CA GLN A 236 -19.88 11.33 23.18
C GLN A 236 -19.31 9.97 22.78
N ALA A 237 -19.54 9.53 21.54
CA ALA A 237 -18.96 8.27 21.04
C ALA A 237 -17.43 8.33 20.95
N ALA A 238 -16.87 9.50 20.61
CA ALA A 238 -15.43 9.72 20.62
C ALA A 238 -14.83 9.60 22.02
N LEU A 239 -15.45 10.23 23.02
CA LEU A 239 -15.03 10.11 24.43
C LEU A 239 -15.11 8.67 24.94
N ALA A 240 -16.22 7.97 24.69
CA ALA A 240 -16.36 6.56 25.09
C ALA A 240 -15.29 5.66 24.46
N THR A 241 -14.88 5.96 23.22
CA THR A 241 -13.80 5.25 22.54
C THR A 241 -12.46 5.52 23.22
N LEU A 242 -12.13 6.78 23.51
CA LEU A 242 -10.88 7.16 24.18
C LEU A 242 -10.80 6.59 25.60
N GLU A 243 -11.90 6.63 26.36
CA GLU A 243 -11.99 6.02 27.70
C GLU A 243 -11.77 4.51 27.66
N ARG A 244 -12.33 3.81 26.66
CA ARG A 244 -12.09 2.38 26.46
C ARG A 244 -10.61 2.10 26.22
N ILE A 245 -9.94 2.91 25.41
CA ILE A 245 -8.50 2.77 25.12
C ILE A 245 -7.68 3.07 26.39
N ALA A 246 -8.01 4.13 27.13
CA ALA A 246 -7.36 4.48 28.39
C ALA A 246 -7.46 3.33 29.40
N LYS A 247 -8.66 2.75 29.57
CA LYS A 247 -8.91 1.59 30.44
C LYS A 247 -8.09 0.37 30.03
N MET A 248 -8.03 0.05 28.73
CA MET A 248 -7.23 -1.08 28.23
C MET A 248 -5.73 -0.88 28.40
N ASN A 249 -5.25 0.35 28.26
CA ASN A 249 -3.84 0.70 28.44
C ASN A 249 -3.47 0.95 29.90
N ARG A 250 -4.45 0.91 30.84
CA ARG A 250 -4.27 1.30 32.24
C ARG A 250 -3.68 2.72 32.36
N SER A 251 -4.17 3.62 31.53
CA SER A 251 -3.78 5.03 31.48
C SER A 251 -4.97 5.93 31.83
N VAL A 252 -4.71 7.23 31.98
CA VAL A 252 -5.69 8.25 32.34
C VAL A 252 -6.04 9.13 31.15
N MET A 253 -7.28 9.64 31.14
CA MET A 253 -7.72 10.64 30.18
C MET A 253 -7.19 12.04 30.57
N PRO A 254 -6.87 12.91 29.60
CA PRO A 254 -6.55 14.31 29.90
C PRO A 254 -7.77 15.03 30.51
N GLU A 255 -7.49 16.00 31.39
CA GLU A 255 -8.52 16.83 32.00
C GLU A 255 -9.08 17.84 30.99
N GLY A 256 -10.41 17.90 30.84
CA GLY A 256 -11.06 18.95 30.07
C GLY A 256 -12.25 18.51 29.24
N LYS A 257 -12.69 19.38 28.33
CA LYS A 257 -13.66 19.06 27.28
C LYS A 257 -12.95 18.77 25.97
N LEU A 258 -13.38 17.71 25.28
CA LEU A 258 -12.90 17.38 23.95
C LEU A 258 -13.39 18.43 22.94
N VAL A 259 -12.46 19.23 22.42
CA VAL A 259 -12.73 20.25 21.40
C VAL A 259 -11.67 20.12 20.32
N GLU A 260 -12.09 19.95 19.07
CA GLU A 260 -11.17 19.83 17.94
C GLU A 260 -11.19 21.15 17.16
N PRO A 261 -10.02 21.74 16.85
CA PRO A 261 -9.97 22.99 16.09
C PRO A 261 -10.56 22.75 14.70
N ILE A 262 -11.47 23.64 14.27
CA ILE A 262 -12.04 23.59 12.94
C ILE A 262 -10.90 23.85 11.96
N LEU A 263 -10.48 22.83 11.20
CA LEU A 263 -9.54 23.00 10.10
C LEU A 263 -10.23 23.86 9.03
N GLU A 264 -9.92 25.17 9.02
CA GLU A 264 -10.65 26.14 8.19
C GLU A 264 -10.54 25.87 6.68
N LYS A 265 -9.53 25.12 6.20
CA LYS A 265 -9.40 24.71 4.79
C LYS A 265 -8.78 23.32 4.62
N ARG A 266 -9.56 22.38 4.06
CA ARG A 266 -9.02 21.14 3.47
C ARG A 266 -8.48 21.45 2.06
N GLY A 267 -7.35 20.87 1.68
CA GLY A 267 -6.77 21.07 0.36
C GLY A 267 -7.69 20.53 -0.75
N ARG A 268 -7.81 21.28 -1.84
CA ARG A 268 -8.57 20.89 -3.04
C ARG A 268 -7.65 20.19 -4.04
N PHE A 269 -8.22 19.36 -4.92
CA PHE A 269 -7.47 18.73 -6.02
C PHE A 269 -6.70 19.75 -6.88
N ALA A 270 -7.28 20.93 -7.10
CA ALA A 270 -6.64 22.02 -7.84
C ALA A 270 -5.35 22.52 -7.17
N ASP A 271 -5.22 22.41 -5.84
CA ASP A 271 -4.03 22.88 -5.10
C ASP A 271 -2.79 22.02 -5.42
N LEU A 272 -2.98 20.77 -5.86
CA LEU A 272 -1.89 19.91 -6.37
C LEU A 272 -1.39 20.35 -7.74
N LEU A 273 -2.24 21.02 -8.53
CA LEU A 273 -1.94 21.49 -9.88
C LEU A 273 -1.48 22.96 -9.89
N ASP A 274 -1.42 23.60 -8.73
CA ASP A 274 -0.85 24.94 -8.59
C ASP A 274 0.61 24.95 -9.06
N ALA A 275 1.04 26.02 -9.73
CA ALA A 275 2.38 26.17 -10.31
C ALA A 275 3.50 25.90 -9.28
N LYS A 276 3.23 26.15 -7.99
CA LYS A 276 4.14 25.85 -6.88
C LYS A 276 4.43 24.35 -6.71
N TYR A 277 3.43 23.49 -6.89
CA TYR A 277 3.53 22.04 -6.64
C TYR A 277 3.47 21.20 -7.92
N LEU A 278 2.98 21.75 -9.04
CA LEU A 278 2.74 21.03 -10.29
C LEU A 278 3.94 20.17 -10.74
N ARG A 279 5.15 20.75 -10.78
CA ARG A 279 6.36 20.01 -11.19
C ARG A 279 6.64 18.83 -10.25
N THR A 280 6.53 19.06 -8.95
CA THR A 280 6.73 18.04 -7.91
C THR A 280 5.67 16.95 -8.01
N THR A 281 4.41 17.33 -8.17
CA THR A 281 3.27 16.41 -8.28
C THR A 281 3.38 15.54 -9.52
N LEU A 282 3.67 16.11 -10.69
CA LEU A 282 3.85 15.34 -11.92
C LEU A 282 5.02 14.36 -11.83
N GLN A 283 6.16 14.77 -11.26
CA GLN A 283 7.31 13.88 -11.07
C GLN A 283 6.98 12.75 -10.08
N ILE A 284 6.31 13.06 -8.97
CA ILE A 284 5.85 12.05 -8.00
C ILE A 284 4.90 11.06 -8.68
N TRP A 285 3.97 11.53 -9.50
CA TRP A 285 3.05 10.67 -10.25
C TRP A 285 3.76 9.69 -11.18
N VAL A 286 4.74 10.17 -11.95
CA VAL A 286 5.59 9.31 -12.81
C VAL A 286 6.32 8.26 -11.98
N ILE A 287 6.91 8.67 -10.86
CA ILE A 287 7.67 7.77 -9.98
C ILE A 287 6.75 6.71 -9.35
N TRP A 288 5.57 7.08 -8.85
CA TRP A 288 4.60 6.12 -8.31
C TRP A 288 4.12 5.11 -9.35
N LEU A 289 3.82 5.57 -10.56
CA LEU A 289 3.44 4.70 -11.67
C LEU A 289 4.57 3.72 -11.98
N GLY A 290 5.80 4.21 -12.16
CA GLY A 290 6.93 3.36 -12.52
C GLY A 290 7.39 2.40 -11.42
N ILE A 291 7.34 2.80 -10.14
CA ILE A 291 7.62 1.90 -9.01
C ILE A 291 6.60 0.77 -8.95
N SER A 292 5.32 1.09 -9.12
CA SER A 292 4.26 0.08 -9.16
C SER A 292 4.39 -0.87 -10.35
N PHE A 293 4.64 -0.31 -11.53
CA PHE A 293 4.91 -1.06 -12.75
C PHE A 293 6.09 -2.02 -12.56
N ALA A 294 7.20 -1.55 -11.99
CA ALA A 294 8.34 -2.38 -11.67
C ALA A 294 8.00 -3.43 -10.60
N TYR A 295 7.31 -3.07 -9.51
CA TYR A 295 7.03 -3.98 -8.41
C TYR A 295 6.24 -5.18 -8.89
N TYR A 296 5.04 -4.94 -9.42
CA TYR A 296 4.15 -5.99 -9.92
C TYR A 296 4.74 -6.67 -11.16
N GLY A 297 5.48 -5.92 -11.99
CA GLY A 297 6.23 -6.44 -13.12
C GLY A 297 7.22 -7.52 -12.72
N VAL A 298 8.02 -7.31 -11.66
CA VAL A 298 8.96 -8.32 -11.14
C VAL A 298 8.23 -9.55 -10.64
N ILE A 299 7.11 -9.40 -9.94
CA ILE A 299 6.36 -10.56 -9.41
C ILE A 299 5.84 -11.43 -10.55
N LEU A 300 5.18 -10.82 -11.52
CA LEU A 300 4.60 -11.53 -12.65
C LEU A 300 5.67 -12.03 -13.62
N ALA A 301 6.73 -11.25 -13.85
CA ALA A 301 7.85 -11.68 -14.69
C ALA A 301 8.63 -12.82 -14.02
N SER A 302 8.77 -12.84 -12.69
CA SER A 302 9.41 -13.97 -12.00
C SER A 302 8.61 -15.26 -12.17
N ALA A 303 7.28 -15.18 -12.07
CA ALA A 303 6.40 -16.32 -12.32
C ALA A 303 6.51 -16.80 -13.78
N GLU A 304 6.44 -15.90 -14.75
CA GLU A 304 6.51 -16.24 -16.17
C GLU A 304 7.91 -16.73 -16.60
N LEU A 305 8.98 -16.19 -16.00
CA LEU A 305 10.36 -16.62 -16.26
C LEU A 305 10.60 -18.05 -15.77
N LEU A 306 10.08 -18.40 -14.59
CA LEU A 306 10.14 -19.74 -14.03
C LEU A 306 9.24 -20.71 -14.80
N GLU A 307 8.06 -20.26 -15.24
CA GLU A 307 7.14 -21.10 -16.00
C GLU A 307 7.74 -21.54 -17.35
N ARG A 308 8.41 -20.61 -18.05
CA ARG A 308 8.91 -20.84 -19.41
C ARG A 308 10.35 -21.33 -19.49
N ASP A 309 11.03 -21.45 -18.34
CA ASP A 309 12.43 -21.88 -18.31
C ASP A 309 13.33 -21.00 -19.21
N LEU A 310 13.01 -19.71 -19.31
CA LEU A 310 13.65 -18.75 -20.23
C LEU A 310 15.11 -18.44 -19.88
N VAL A 311 15.67 -19.09 -18.85
CA VAL A 311 17.07 -18.96 -18.46
C VAL A 311 17.88 -19.97 -19.26
N CYS A 312 18.91 -19.49 -19.98
CA CYS A 312 19.71 -20.32 -20.88
C CYS A 312 20.10 -21.67 -20.26
N GLY A 313 19.84 -22.74 -21.01
CA GLY A 313 20.49 -24.03 -20.79
C GLY A 313 19.58 -25.22 -20.51
N SER A 314 18.24 -25.08 -20.40
CA SER A 314 17.36 -26.26 -20.32
C SER A 314 16.84 -26.76 -21.68
N ARG A 315 17.05 -26.01 -22.77
CA ARG A 315 17.10 -26.63 -24.10
C ARG A 315 18.51 -27.13 -24.39
N SER A 316 18.73 -28.38 -24.04
CA SER A 316 19.49 -29.26 -24.92
C SER A 316 18.86 -29.16 -26.31
N GLU A 317 19.64 -28.80 -27.32
CA GLU A 317 19.32 -28.97 -28.75
C GLU A 317 19.20 -30.45 -29.15
N SER A 318 18.86 -31.37 -28.23
CA SER A 318 18.79 -32.82 -28.48
C SER A 318 17.38 -33.39 -28.34
N GLU A 319 16.37 -32.72 -28.92
CA GLU A 319 15.09 -33.35 -29.28
C GLU A 319 14.55 -32.83 -30.64
N VAL A 320 15.44 -32.35 -31.52
CA VAL A 320 15.10 -32.02 -32.93
C VAL A 320 15.72 -33.02 -33.93
N ALA A 321 16.38 -34.07 -33.44
CA ALA A 321 16.78 -35.20 -34.27
C ALA A 321 16.44 -36.51 -33.57
N VAL A 322 15.81 -37.42 -34.30
CA VAL A 322 15.30 -38.75 -33.87
C VAL A 322 13.89 -38.74 -33.27
N THR A 323 12.91 -38.40 -34.11
CA THR A 323 11.82 -39.31 -34.47
C THR A 323 11.19 -38.82 -35.77
N VAL A 324 11.86 -39.14 -36.88
CA VAL A 324 11.19 -39.20 -38.18
C VAL A 324 10.14 -40.31 -38.08
N GLY A 325 8.88 -39.92 -38.08
CA GLY A 325 7.73 -40.81 -38.21
C GLY A 325 6.97 -41.03 -36.91
N VAL A 326 5.98 -40.17 -36.66
CA VAL A 326 4.55 -40.53 -36.53
C VAL A 326 3.77 -39.20 -36.56
N LEU A 327 2.88 -39.11 -37.56
CA LEU A 327 1.78 -38.18 -37.83
C LEU A 327 1.79 -36.74 -37.25
N GLU A 328 1.51 -35.81 -38.17
CA GLU A 328 0.89 -34.50 -37.94
C GLU A 328 -0.20 -34.55 -36.85
N GLU A 329 0.12 -34.11 -35.64
CA GLU A 329 -0.88 -33.71 -34.63
C GLU A 329 -0.63 -32.25 -34.23
N SER A 330 -1.49 -31.38 -34.79
CA SER A 330 -1.88 -30.04 -34.33
C SER A 330 -0.85 -29.21 -33.56
N GLN A 331 -0.35 -28.15 -34.20
CA GLN A 331 0.15 -26.96 -33.50
C GLN A 331 -0.96 -26.39 -32.61
N SER A 332 -0.99 -26.75 -31.33
CA SER A 332 -1.77 -26.02 -30.34
C SER A 332 -1.06 -24.68 -30.06
N PRO A 333 -1.73 -23.53 -30.17
CA PRO A 333 -1.12 -22.20 -29.93
C PRO A 333 -0.76 -21.94 -28.45
N CYS A 334 -0.94 -22.92 -27.56
CA CYS A 334 -0.90 -22.76 -26.12
C CYS A 334 0.21 -23.62 -25.49
N TYR A 335 1.23 -22.97 -24.92
CA TYR A 335 2.25 -23.60 -24.08
C TYR A 335 1.71 -23.78 -22.65
N CYS A 336 1.87 -24.97 -22.09
CA CYS A 336 1.41 -25.30 -20.74
C CYS A 336 2.54 -25.98 -19.97
N HIS A 337 3.06 -25.30 -18.95
CA HIS A 337 4.04 -25.85 -18.01
C HIS A 337 3.63 -25.48 -16.58
N MET A 338 3.54 -26.48 -15.71
CA MET A 338 3.19 -26.29 -14.30
C MET A 338 4.45 -26.04 -13.48
N PHE A 339 4.35 -25.25 -12.41
CA PHE A 339 5.49 -25.01 -11.53
C PHE A 339 5.99 -26.30 -10.86
N ALA A 340 7.30 -26.52 -10.95
CA ALA A 340 8.01 -27.54 -10.20
C ALA A 340 8.25 -27.09 -8.75
N PRO A 341 8.50 -28.02 -7.80
CA PRO A 341 8.86 -27.68 -6.43
C PRO A 341 10.07 -26.73 -6.30
N SER A 342 11.01 -26.78 -7.25
CA SER A 342 12.16 -25.87 -7.36
C SER A 342 11.75 -24.42 -7.63
N ASP A 343 10.66 -24.21 -8.37
CA ASP A 343 10.19 -22.89 -8.79
C ASP A 343 9.53 -22.18 -7.62
N TYR A 344 8.70 -22.92 -6.87
CA TYR A 344 8.17 -22.45 -5.59
C TYR A 344 9.28 -22.09 -4.61
N ARG A 345 10.35 -22.90 -4.53
CA ARG A 345 11.52 -22.57 -3.70
C ARG A 345 12.17 -21.25 -4.15
N THR A 346 12.31 -21.02 -5.46
CA THR A 346 12.84 -19.77 -6.01
C THR A 346 11.94 -18.57 -5.71
N MET A 347 10.62 -18.72 -5.84
CA MET A 347 9.65 -17.68 -5.48
C MET A 347 9.71 -17.34 -3.98
N ILE A 348 9.80 -18.34 -3.10
CA ILE A 348 9.93 -18.13 -1.65
C ILE A 348 11.22 -17.37 -1.33
N ILE A 349 12.36 -17.85 -1.82
CA ILE A 349 13.66 -17.23 -1.53
C ILE A 349 13.68 -15.80 -2.04
N SER A 350 13.29 -15.55 -3.29
CA SER A 350 13.28 -14.20 -3.85
C SER A 350 12.36 -13.26 -3.07
N THR A 351 11.19 -13.72 -2.63
CA THR A 351 10.20 -12.91 -1.87
C THR A 351 10.75 -12.45 -0.52
N ILE A 352 11.61 -13.22 0.15
CA ILE A 352 12.30 -12.80 1.39
C ILE A 352 13.14 -11.53 1.17
N GLY A 353 13.59 -11.28 -0.07
CA GLY A 353 14.32 -10.08 -0.47
C GLY A 353 13.60 -8.78 -0.13
N GLU A 354 12.25 -8.76 -0.13
CA GLU A 354 11.45 -7.55 0.15
C GLU A 354 11.72 -6.93 1.53
N ILE A 355 12.19 -7.72 2.50
CA ILE A 355 12.54 -7.24 3.84
C ILE A 355 14.05 -7.13 4.04
N ALA A 356 14.84 -7.97 3.38
CA ALA A 356 16.28 -8.07 3.61
C ALA A 356 17.01 -6.73 3.49
N LEU A 357 16.65 -5.89 2.52
CA LEU A 357 17.29 -4.59 2.31
C LEU A 357 16.60 -3.41 3.02
N ASN A 358 15.49 -3.62 3.74
CA ASN A 358 14.77 -2.51 4.37
C ASN A 358 15.61 -1.74 5.42
N PRO A 359 16.37 -2.38 6.32
CA PRO A 359 17.25 -1.65 7.25
C PRO A 359 18.31 -0.83 6.53
N LEU A 360 18.91 -1.38 5.48
CA LEU A 360 19.90 -0.67 4.64
C LEU A 360 19.27 0.52 3.91
N ASN A 361 18.04 0.37 3.41
CA ASN A 361 17.30 1.45 2.78
C ASN A 361 17.00 2.58 3.79
N ILE A 362 16.55 2.25 5.00
CA ILE A 362 16.32 3.25 6.07
C ILE A 362 17.62 4.02 6.38
N LEU A 363 18.74 3.30 6.48
CA LEU A 363 20.05 3.91 6.69
C LEU A 363 20.44 4.84 5.53
N GLY A 364 20.21 4.39 4.29
CA GLY A 364 20.42 5.17 3.07
C GLY A 364 19.59 6.45 3.03
N ILE A 365 18.30 6.39 3.36
CA ILE A 365 17.41 7.56 3.42
C ILE A 365 17.87 8.59 4.46
N ASN A 366 18.43 8.12 5.58
CA ASN A 366 18.94 8.98 6.65
C ASN A 366 20.26 9.66 6.25
N PHE A 367 21.18 8.95 5.59
CA PHE A 367 22.48 9.51 5.20
C PHE A 367 22.45 10.27 3.88
N LEU A 368 21.91 9.67 2.81
CA LEU A 368 21.94 10.21 1.45
C LEU A 368 20.78 11.17 1.17
N GLY A 369 19.73 11.16 2.01
CA GLY A 369 18.48 11.88 1.75
C GLY A 369 17.52 11.07 0.87
N ARG A 370 16.28 11.52 0.78
CA ARG A 370 15.19 10.73 0.16
C ARG A 370 15.33 10.73 -1.36
N ARG A 371 15.67 11.89 -1.93
CA ARG A 371 15.77 12.10 -3.39
C ARG A 371 16.88 11.24 -3.99
N LEU A 372 18.08 11.35 -3.44
CA LEU A 372 19.24 10.63 -3.93
C LEU A 372 19.13 9.12 -3.69
N SER A 373 18.65 8.72 -2.51
CA SER A 373 18.40 7.30 -2.21
C SER A 373 17.45 6.69 -3.23
N LEU A 374 16.32 7.35 -3.52
CA LEU A 374 15.33 6.88 -4.48
C LEU A 374 15.88 6.79 -5.91
N SER A 375 16.68 7.77 -6.33
CA SER A 375 17.33 7.75 -7.64
C SER A 375 18.32 6.59 -7.78
N ILE A 376 19.14 6.34 -6.75
CA ILE A 376 20.13 5.25 -6.75
C ILE A 376 19.40 3.90 -6.78
N THR A 377 18.40 3.70 -5.92
CA THR A 377 17.68 2.42 -5.85
C THR A 377 16.89 2.14 -7.14
N MET A 378 16.31 3.15 -7.79
CA MET A 378 15.69 3.01 -9.11
C MET A 378 16.71 2.72 -10.23
N GLY A 379 17.87 3.38 -10.22
CA GLY A 379 18.96 3.08 -11.16
C GLY A 379 19.49 1.66 -11.00
N CYS A 380 19.69 1.20 -9.76
CA CYS A 380 20.05 -0.19 -9.47
C CYS A 380 18.95 -1.15 -9.95
N THR A 381 17.68 -0.82 -9.75
CA THR A 381 16.56 -1.65 -10.24
C THR A 381 16.63 -1.82 -11.75
N ALA A 382 16.88 -0.73 -12.48
CA ALA A 382 17.04 -0.75 -13.94
C ALA A 382 18.19 -1.66 -14.39
N LEU A 383 19.32 -1.61 -13.68
CA LEU A 383 20.46 -2.48 -13.94
C LEU A 383 20.12 -3.95 -13.71
N PHE A 384 19.49 -4.29 -12.58
CA PHE A 384 19.13 -5.67 -12.26
C PHE A 384 18.11 -6.26 -13.23
N PHE A 385 17.18 -5.46 -13.77
CA PHE A 385 16.33 -5.92 -14.88
C PHE A 385 17.14 -6.29 -16.13
N LEU A 386 18.19 -5.54 -16.47
CA LEU A 386 19.07 -5.90 -17.59
C LEU A 386 19.97 -7.10 -17.27
N LEU A 387 20.41 -7.26 -16.02
CA LEU A 387 21.19 -8.42 -15.59
C LEU A 387 20.42 -9.73 -15.71
N LEU A 388 19.07 -9.71 -15.68
CA LEU A 388 18.24 -10.88 -15.99
C LEU A 388 18.41 -11.38 -17.44
N ASN A 389 18.97 -10.56 -18.34
CA ASN A 389 19.34 -11.01 -19.68
C ASN A 389 20.61 -11.89 -19.68
N ILE A 390 21.46 -11.77 -18.66
CA ILE A 390 22.67 -12.56 -18.55
C ILE A 390 22.31 -13.97 -18.12
N CYS A 391 22.70 -14.92 -18.95
CA CYS A 391 22.53 -16.33 -18.67
C CYS A 391 23.45 -16.78 -17.55
N THR A 392 22.85 -17.30 -16.49
CA THR A 392 23.51 -17.62 -15.22
C THR A 392 22.96 -18.93 -14.65
N SER A 393 23.61 -19.45 -13.61
CA SER A 393 23.12 -20.62 -12.88
C SER A 393 21.80 -20.33 -12.16
N SER A 394 21.05 -21.37 -11.77
CA SER A 394 19.81 -21.21 -10.99
C SER A 394 20.03 -20.41 -9.70
N ALA A 395 21.20 -20.54 -9.07
CA ALA A 395 21.58 -19.74 -7.90
C ALA A 395 21.79 -18.26 -8.25
N GLY A 396 22.40 -17.96 -9.40
CA GLY A 396 22.55 -16.60 -9.90
C GLY A 396 21.20 -15.94 -10.21
N LEU A 397 20.28 -16.68 -10.82
CA LEU A 397 18.92 -16.20 -11.08
C LEU A 397 18.18 -15.86 -9.79
N ILE A 398 18.21 -16.77 -8.81
CA ILE A 398 17.62 -16.55 -7.48
C ILE A 398 18.22 -15.28 -6.86
N GLY A 399 19.53 -15.09 -6.96
CA GLY A 399 20.22 -13.88 -6.47
C GLY A 399 19.74 -12.60 -7.16
N PHE A 400 19.59 -12.61 -8.49
CA PHE A 400 19.08 -11.45 -9.24
C PHE A 400 17.63 -11.14 -8.88
N LEU A 401 16.74 -12.14 -8.83
CA LEU A 401 15.34 -11.94 -8.44
C LEU A 401 15.20 -11.47 -7.00
N PHE A 402 15.98 -12.04 -6.08
CA PHE A 402 16.05 -11.61 -4.68
C PHE A 402 16.40 -10.13 -4.57
N MET A 403 17.48 -9.71 -5.25
CA MET A 403 17.95 -8.34 -5.19
C MET A 403 16.96 -7.38 -5.89
N LEU A 404 16.36 -7.80 -6.99
CA LEU A 404 15.37 -7.01 -7.71
C LEU A 404 14.12 -6.77 -6.86
N ARG A 405 13.58 -7.81 -6.20
CA ARG A 405 12.46 -7.66 -5.25
C ARG A 405 12.82 -6.75 -4.07
N ALA A 406 14.03 -6.90 -3.55
CA ALA A 406 14.52 -6.09 -2.45
C ALA A 406 14.61 -4.59 -2.81
N LEU A 407 15.16 -4.29 -4.00
CA LEU A 407 15.26 -2.92 -4.51
C LEU A 407 13.88 -2.32 -4.74
N VAL A 408 12.94 -3.04 -5.38
CA VAL A 408 11.62 -2.46 -5.65
C VAL A 408 10.80 -2.25 -4.38
N ALA A 409 10.92 -3.14 -3.37
CA ALA A 409 10.34 -2.91 -2.04
C ALA A 409 10.94 -1.67 -1.35
N ALA A 410 12.25 -1.48 -1.43
CA ALA A 410 12.93 -0.28 -0.91
C ALA A 410 12.42 1.00 -1.58
N ASN A 411 12.24 0.99 -2.91
CA ASN A 411 11.70 2.11 -3.66
C ASN A 411 10.28 2.49 -3.20
N PHE A 412 9.40 1.50 -3.00
CA PHE A 412 8.06 1.73 -2.47
C PHE A 412 8.11 2.41 -1.09
N ASN A 413 8.91 1.89 -0.16
CA ASN A 413 9.05 2.48 1.16
C ASN A 413 9.54 3.94 1.11
N THR A 414 10.52 4.24 0.25
CA THR A 414 11.09 5.59 0.12
C THR A 414 10.09 6.58 -0.47
N ILE A 415 9.33 6.20 -1.51
CA ILE A 415 8.35 7.11 -2.13
C ILE A 415 7.16 7.41 -1.22
N TYR A 416 6.71 6.43 -0.41
CA TYR A 416 5.67 6.65 0.60
C TYR A 416 6.10 7.73 1.61
N ILE A 417 7.34 7.64 2.11
CA ILE A 417 7.89 8.63 3.05
C ILE A 417 8.03 9.99 2.38
N TYR A 418 8.63 10.04 1.19
CA TYR A 418 8.85 11.30 0.47
C TYR A 418 7.53 12.02 0.17
N THR A 419 6.51 11.29 -0.30
CA THR A 419 5.19 11.86 -0.61
C THR A 419 4.49 12.40 0.65
N ALA A 420 4.68 11.76 1.80
CA ALA A 420 4.15 12.25 3.07
C ALA A 420 4.90 13.51 3.56
N GLU A 421 6.20 13.61 3.33
CA GLU A 421 7.04 14.73 3.79
C GLU A 421 6.93 15.99 2.89
N VAL A 422 6.71 15.82 1.58
CA VAL A 422 6.76 16.93 0.60
C VAL A 422 5.52 17.83 0.60
N TYR A 423 4.36 17.27 0.92
CA TYR A 423 3.09 18.01 0.94
C TYR A 423 2.77 18.55 2.34
N PRO A 424 2.22 19.78 2.45
CA PRO A 424 1.74 20.32 3.71
C PRO A 424 0.55 19.52 4.24
N THR A 425 0.30 19.61 5.54
CA THR A 425 -0.69 18.79 6.26
C THR A 425 -2.09 18.84 5.65
N THR A 426 -2.51 19.98 5.11
CA THR A 426 -3.84 20.18 4.50
C THR A 426 -4.07 19.42 3.20
N MET A 427 -3.00 19.13 2.44
CA MET A 427 -3.07 18.46 1.13
C MET A 427 -2.30 17.14 1.08
N ARG A 428 -1.64 16.72 2.17
CA ARG A 428 -0.85 15.49 2.23
C ARG A 428 -1.67 14.24 1.90
N ALA A 429 -2.85 14.10 2.50
CA ALA A 429 -3.73 12.96 2.27
C ALA A 429 -4.17 12.88 0.79
N LEU A 430 -4.46 14.03 0.20
CA LEU A 430 -4.83 14.17 -1.21
C LEU A 430 -3.66 13.83 -2.14
N GLY A 431 -2.45 14.31 -1.84
CA GLY A 431 -1.23 13.97 -2.58
C GLY A 431 -0.91 12.48 -2.56
N LEU A 432 -1.07 11.82 -1.40
CA LEU A 432 -0.86 10.38 -1.27
C LEU A 432 -1.97 9.58 -1.99
N GLY A 433 -3.23 9.99 -1.89
CA GLY A 433 -4.36 9.33 -2.53
C GLY A 433 -4.35 9.42 -4.07
N THR A 434 -4.02 10.59 -4.62
CA THR A 434 -3.91 10.79 -6.09
C THR A 434 -2.74 10.00 -6.67
N SER A 435 -1.58 10.06 -6.02
CA SER A 435 -0.41 9.27 -6.41
C SER A 435 -0.66 7.76 -6.29
N GLY A 436 -1.36 7.33 -5.24
CA GLY A 436 -1.79 5.95 -5.04
C GLY A 436 -2.79 5.45 -6.10
N SER A 437 -3.59 6.34 -6.70
CA SER A 437 -4.48 5.98 -7.81
C SER A 437 -3.69 5.75 -9.10
N LEU A 438 -2.73 6.62 -9.42
CA LEU A 438 -1.85 6.48 -10.59
C LEU A 438 -0.90 5.28 -10.49
N CYS A 439 -0.47 4.95 -9.26
CA CYS A 439 0.21 3.70 -8.95
C CYS A 439 -0.56 2.48 -9.49
N ARG A 440 -1.90 2.47 -9.46
CA ARG A 440 -2.69 1.36 -10.01
C ARG A 440 -2.63 1.24 -11.52
N ILE A 441 -2.41 2.34 -12.24
CA ILE A 441 -2.19 2.30 -13.69
C ILE A 441 -0.90 1.54 -14.02
N GLY A 442 0.18 1.79 -13.29
CA GLY A 442 1.41 1.00 -13.44
C GLY A 442 1.19 -0.49 -13.21
N ALA A 443 0.40 -0.84 -12.19
CA ALA A 443 0.03 -2.22 -11.88
C ALA A 443 -0.85 -2.88 -12.95
N MET A 444 -1.69 -2.11 -13.65
CA MET A 444 -2.52 -2.59 -14.76
C MET A 444 -1.71 -2.85 -16.04
N VAL A 445 -0.65 -2.09 -16.28
CA VAL A 445 0.19 -2.25 -17.49
C VAL A 445 1.23 -3.37 -17.32
N ALA A 446 1.72 -3.58 -16.09
CA ALA A 446 2.75 -4.58 -15.79
C ALA A 446 2.44 -6.02 -16.31
N PRO A 447 1.22 -6.59 -16.17
CA PRO A 447 0.90 -7.93 -16.64
C PRO A 447 1.05 -8.08 -18.15
N PHE A 448 0.66 -7.08 -18.93
CA PHE A 448 0.82 -7.12 -20.39
C PHE A 448 2.29 -7.16 -20.79
N ILE A 449 3.16 -6.47 -20.06
CA ILE A 449 4.60 -6.51 -20.33
C ILE A 449 5.20 -7.84 -19.88
N SER A 450 4.89 -8.28 -18.65
CA SER A 450 5.45 -9.51 -18.08
C SER A 450 4.96 -10.79 -18.77
N GLN A 451 3.69 -10.85 -19.20
CA GLN A 451 3.08 -12.07 -19.72
C GLN A 451 2.96 -12.07 -21.25
N VAL A 452 2.67 -10.92 -21.87
CA VAL A 452 2.53 -10.82 -23.34
C VAL A 452 3.83 -10.39 -24.01
N LEU A 453 4.41 -9.25 -23.63
CA LEU A 453 5.61 -8.77 -24.30
C LEU A 453 6.81 -9.69 -24.07
N MET A 454 6.96 -10.22 -22.85
CA MET A 454 8.03 -11.17 -22.55
C MET A 454 7.93 -12.46 -23.38
N SER A 455 6.72 -12.82 -23.81
CA SER A 455 6.48 -13.95 -24.72
C SER A 455 6.93 -13.69 -26.15
N ALA A 456 6.81 -12.45 -26.63
CA ALA A 456 7.17 -12.06 -27.97
C ALA A 456 8.66 -11.68 -28.08
N SER A 457 9.17 -10.93 -27.10
CA SER A 457 10.56 -10.51 -27.01
C SER A 457 10.97 -10.35 -25.55
N PHE A 458 11.69 -11.34 -25.04
CA PHE A 458 12.24 -11.33 -23.68
C PHE A 458 13.11 -10.09 -23.42
N LEU A 459 14.06 -9.83 -24.33
CA LEU A 459 14.92 -8.65 -24.25
C LEU A 459 14.12 -7.35 -24.32
N GLY A 460 13.13 -7.27 -25.22
CA GLY A 460 12.26 -6.10 -25.34
C GLY A 460 11.50 -5.77 -24.05
N ALA A 461 10.98 -6.79 -23.37
CA ALA A 461 10.29 -6.62 -22.08
C ALA A 461 11.24 -6.12 -20.97
N LEU A 462 12.43 -6.73 -20.83
CA LEU A 462 13.42 -6.31 -19.83
C LEU A 462 13.95 -4.89 -20.09
N CYS A 463 14.23 -4.55 -21.35
CA CYS A 463 14.63 -3.21 -21.75
C CYS A 463 13.52 -2.18 -21.44
N LEU A 464 12.25 -2.53 -21.63
CA LEU A 464 11.14 -1.66 -21.27
C LEU A 464 11.08 -1.43 -19.75
N PHE A 465 11.14 -2.49 -18.94
CA PHE A 465 11.20 -2.37 -17.48
C PHE A 465 12.37 -1.49 -17.03
N SER A 466 13.56 -1.74 -17.58
CA SER A 466 14.76 -0.95 -17.30
C SER A 466 14.60 0.52 -17.70
N SER A 467 14.08 0.81 -18.89
CA SER A 467 13.88 2.18 -19.38
C SER A 467 12.92 2.99 -18.50
N VAL A 468 11.82 2.38 -18.05
CA VAL A 468 10.88 3.01 -17.12
C VAL A 468 11.55 3.30 -15.78
N CYS A 469 12.38 2.37 -15.28
CA CYS A 469 13.13 2.58 -14.03
C CYS A 469 14.18 3.69 -14.17
N VAL A 470 14.84 3.82 -15.33
CA VAL A 470 15.76 4.95 -15.62
C VAL A 470 15.01 6.28 -15.67
N VAL A 471 13.86 6.34 -16.33
CA VAL A 471 13.02 7.55 -16.35
C VAL A 471 12.60 7.94 -14.92
N CYS A 472 12.24 6.97 -14.09
CA CYS A 472 11.94 7.19 -12.68
C CYS A 472 13.17 7.64 -11.89
N ALA A 473 14.35 7.07 -12.15
CA ALA A 473 15.60 7.49 -11.52
C ALA A 473 15.95 8.95 -11.85
N ILE A 474 15.82 9.34 -13.12
CA ILE A 474 16.03 10.74 -13.56
C ILE A 474 14.96 11.65 -12.96
N SER A 475 13.70 11.22 -12.92
CA SER A 475 12.60 11.98 -12.32
C SER A 475 12.83 12.19 -10.82
N ALA A 476 13.26 11.15 -10.11
CA ALA A 476 13.64 11.22 -8.70
C ALA A 476 14.85 12.15 -8.53
N PHE A 477 15.90 12.00 -9.35
CA PHE A 477 17.06 12.88 -9.31
C PHE A 477 16.70 14.33 -9.62
N THR A 478 15.65 14.63 -10.37
CA THR A 478 15.26 16.02 -10.73
C THR A 478 14.15 16.59 -9.86
N LEU A 479 13.77 15.90 -8.77
CA LEU A 479 12.80 16.41 -7.80
C LEU A 479 13.29 17.73 -7.18
N PRO A 480 12.47 18.80 -7.16
CA PRO A 480 12.93 20.13 -6.74
C PRO A 480 13.19 20.23 -5.23
N ILE A 481 12.60 19.33 -4.43
CA ILE A 481 12.59 19.41 -2.97
C ILE A 481 13.29 18.19 -2.38
N GLU A 482 14.34 18.41 -1.58
CA GLU A 482 14.87 17.40 -0.66
C GLU A 482 14.18 17.56 0.70
N THR A 483 13.69 16.46 1.27
CA THR A 483 12.92 16.45 2.52
C THR A 483 13.76 16.11 3.75
N LYS A 484 15.00 15.64 3.56
CA LYS A 484 15.93 15.34 4.66
C LYS A 484 16.10 16.54 5.60
N GLY A 485 15.82 16.30 6.89
CA GLY A 485 16.03 17.27 7.97
C GLY A 485 15.09 18.47 7.95
N ARG A 486 14.07 18.50 7.07
CA ARG A 486 13.06 19.56 7.07
C ARG A 486 11.99 19.25 8.10
N ALA A 487 11.64 20.24 8.93
CA ALA A 487 10.41 20.18 9.71
C ALA A 487 9.22 20.06 8.75
N LEU A 488 8.24 19.21 9.10
CA LEU A 488 6.99 19.13 8.35
C LEU A 488 6.40 20.54 8.29
N GLN A 489 6.08 21.04 7.09
CA GLN A 489 5.45 22.35 6.92
C GLN A 489 4.12 22.35 7.66
N GLN A 490 4.14 22.88 8.89
CA GLN A 490 2.97 23.21 9.66
C GLN A 490 2.41 24.51 9.10
N ILE A 491 1.09 24.54 8.98
CA ILE A 491 0.32 25.68 8.50
C ILE A 491 0.77 26.92 9.32
N LYS A 492 1.26 27.94 8.63
CA LYS A 492 1.20 29.31 9.13
C LYS A 492 0.03 30.00 8.44
#